data_AF-A0A5Q0MGG1-F1
#
_entry.id   AF-A0A5Q0MGG1-F1
#
_cell.length_a   1.000
_cell.length_b   1.000
_cell.length_c   1.000
_cell.angle_alpha   90.00
_cell.angle_beta   90.00
_cell.angle_gamma   90.00
#
_symmetry.space_group_name_H-M   'P 1'
#
loop_
_entity.id
_entity.type
_entity.pdbx_description
1 polymer ?
#
loop_
_entity_poly.entity_id
_entity_poly.type
_entity_poly.pdbx_seq_one_letter_code
_entity_poly.pdbx_strand_id
1 'polypeptide(L)'
;MGGLWSACLLGGGAVQAAGLQVSPVTLTLAPTRQGDGLWLSNTGTAPLDAQIRVFRWTQVDGQDRTEPADGLVVSPPLLQLPVNGRQLVRVIRNGPPPAGAAEEAYRVLVDELPVPQAAGAAADGKKSNLNFVMRHSLPIFVAPAGAEPVPAQLRWSLRREDGKAVLEVSNSGGVHAQLADLVFTGADGRAVSAYNGLLGYVLPGATMRWPLKTLPAAVSGAGRWQVMIDGRNTAADLAPLAN
;
A
#
# COMPACT_ATOMS: atom_id res chain seq x y z
N MET A 1 44.12 -7.38 -47.19
CA MET A 1 44.38 -6.52 -46.01
C MET A 1 43.12 -6.56 -45.16
N GLY A 2 43.18 -7.25 -44.04
CA GLY A 2 42.02 -7.57 -43.20
C GLY A 2 41.66 -6.45 -42.23
N GLY A 3 40.36 -6.27 -41.98
CA GLY A 3 39.83 -5.44 -40.91
C GLY A 3 39.07 -6.33 -39.93
N LEU A 4 39.68 -6.60 -38.77
CA LEU A 4 39.04 -7.27 -37.64
C LEU A 4 38.14 -6.27 -36.91
N TRP A 5 36.83 -6.48 -36.96
CA TRP A 5 35.88 -5.75 -36.13
C TRP A 5 35.85 -6.37 -34.74
N SER A 6 36.36 -5.64 -33.74
CA SER A 6 36.27 -6.02 -32.34
C SER A 6 34.84 -5.77 -31.84
N ALA A 7 34.10 -6.84 -31.55
CA ALA A 7 32.83 -6.77 -30.87
C ALA A 7 33.05 -6.56 -29.36
N CYS A 8 32.77 -5.37 -28.85
CA CYS A 8 32.67 -5.12 -27.41
C CYS A 8 31.35 -5.74 -26.88
N LEU A 9 31.44 -6.86 -26.17
CA LEU A 9 30.35 -7.38 -25.35
C LEU A 9 30.22 -6.52 -24.09
N LEU A 10 29.24 -5.62 -24.09
CA LEU A 10 28.77 -4.94 -22.88
C LEU A 10 28.01 -5.97 -22.02
N GLY A 11 28.73 -6.63 -21.11
CA GLY A 11 28.13 -7.43 -20.06
C GLY A 11 27.39 -6.54 -19.07
N GLY A 12 26.10 -6.29 -19.31
CA GLY A 12 25.21 -5.65 -18.34
C GLY A 12 25.04 -6.56 -17.13
N GLY A 13 25.77 -6.29 -16.05
CA GLY A 13 25.52 -6.92 -14.76
C GLY A 13 24.13 -6.50 -14.28
N ALA A 14 23.20 -7.44 -14.23
CA ALA A 14 21.92 -7.22 -13.57
C ALA A 14 22.19 -7.02 -12.08
N VAL A 15 22.14 -5.77 -11.61
CA VAL A 15 22.09 -5.49 -10.17
C VAL A 15 20.71 -5.91 -9.69
N GLN A 16 20.55 -7.17 -9.31
CA GLN A 16 19.37 -7.63 -8.57
C GLN A 16 19.63 -7.43 -7.07
N ALA A 17 19.27 -6.24 -6.57
CA ALA A 17 19.10 -6.03 -5.14
C ALA A 17 17.60 -6.11 -4.83
N ALA A 18 17.10 -7.32 -4.59
CA ALA A 18 15.70 -7.53 -4.20
C ALA A 18 15.65 -8.34 -2.90
N GLY A 19 15.60 -7.65 -1.74
CA GLY A 19 15.74 -8.24 -0.40
C GLY A 19 14.56 -9.11 0.03
N LEU A 20 13.34 -8.58 0.13
CA LEU A 20 12.18 -9.33 0.63
C LEU A 20 10.95 -9.05 -0.23
N GLN A 21 10.22 -10.10 -0.63
CA GLN A 21 8.97 -10.01 -1.37
C GLN A 21 7.82 -10.62 -0.57
N VAL A 22 6.62 -10.04 -0.70
CA VAL A 22 5.39 -10.57 -0.08
C VAL A 22 4.26 -10.67 -1.08
N SER A 23 3.50 -11.76 -1.01
CA SER A 23 2.33 -12.00 -1.87
C SER A 23 1.23 -12.77 -1.12
N PRO A 24 -0.07 -12.42 -1.28
CA PRO A 24 -0.59 -11.30 -2.06
C PRO A 24 -0.30 -9.93 -1.41
N VAL A 25 -0.52 -8.84 -2.16
CA VAL A 25 -0.34 -7.46 -1.67
C VAL A 25 -1.53 -6.95 -0.84
N THR A 26 -2.68 -7.63 -0.93
CA THR A 26 -3.89 -7.41 -0.14
C THR A 26 -4.50 -8.77 0.20
N LEU A 27 -5.06 -8.92 1.39
CA LEU A 27 -5.76 -10.13 1.80
C LEU A 27 -7.13 -9.81 2.39
N THR A 28 -8.15 -10.57 2.01
CA THR A 28 -9.48 -10.49 2.60
C THR A 28 -9.86 -11.85 3.19
N LEU A 29 -10.13 -11.90 4.50
CA LEU A 29 -10.62 -13.08 5.19
C LEU A 29 -12.16 -13.09 5.16
N ALA A 30 -12.71 -14.07 4.45
CA ALA A 30 -14.15 -14.33 4.45
C ALA A 30 -14.66 -14.70 5.87
N PRO A 31 -15.93 -14.44 6.20
CA PRO A 31 -16.46 -14.76 7.53
C PRO A 31 -16.36 -16.26 7.85
N THR A 32 -16.53 -17.11 6.84
CA THR A 32 -16.45 -18.58 6.94
C THR A 32 -15.02 -19.13 7.00
N ARG A 33 -14.00 -18.31 6.75
CA ARG A 33 -12.61 -18.72 6.72
C ARG A 33 -11.85 -18.11 7.90
N GLN A 34 -11.38 -18.97 8.80
CA GLN A 34 -10.65 -18.52 9.99
C GLN A 34 -9.26 -17.98 9.65
N GLY A 35 -8.62 -18.42 8.57
CA GLY A 35 -7.30 -17.91 8.21
C GLY A 35 -6.90 -18.17 6.78
N ASP A 36 -5.89 -17.42 6.34
CA ASP A 36 -5.30 -17.55 5.01
C ASP A 36 -3.77 -17.33 5.05
N GLY A 37 -3.13 -17.26 3.89
CA GLY A 37 -1.67 -17.24 3.79
C GLY A 37 -1.08 -16.03 3.09
N LEU A 38 0.04 -15.53 3.64
CA LEU A 38 0.99 -14.65 2.98
C LEU A 38 2.25 -15.44 2.66
N TRP A 39 2.70 -15.40 1.42
CA TRP A 39 3.98 -15.93 0.99
C TRP A 39 5.05 -14.86 1.08
N LEU A 40 6.08 -15.14 1.87
CA LEU A 40 7.30 -14.33 1.93
C LEU A 40 8.39 -15.04 1.13
N SER A 41 9.09 -14.31 0.28
CA SER A 41 10.19 -14.84 -0.54
C SER A 41 11.42 -13.95 -0.43
N ASN A 42 12.60 -14.55 -0.37
CA ASN A 42 13.87 -13.85 -0.43
C ASN A 42 14.45 -13.99 -1.83
N THR A 43 14.47 -12.89 -2.59
CA THR A 43 15.05 -12.82 -3.95
C THR A 43 16.45 -12.19 -3.94
N GLY A 44 17.03 -12.01 -2.75
CA GLY A 44 18.32 -11.38 -2.54
C GLY A 44 19.45 -12.39 -2.65
N THR A 45 20.66 -11.94 -2.31
CA THR A 45 21.88 -12.74 -2.43
C THR A 45 22.40 -13.28 -1.10
N ALA A 46 21.74 -12.97 0.01
CA ALA A 46 22.05 -13.45 1.35
C ALA A 46 20.77 -13.90 2.09
N PRO A 47 20.85 -14.82 3.06
CA PRO A 47 19.73 -15.09 3.96
C PRO A 47 19.30 -13.81 4.69
N LEU A 48 18.01 -13.70 5.00
CA LEU A 48 17.47 -12.58 5.78
C LEU A 48 16.55 -13.09 6.88
N ASP A 49 16.45 -12.33 7.95
CA ASP A 49 15.51 -12.57 9.05
C ASP A 49 14.32 -11.63 8.89
N ALA A 50 13.10 -12.15 9.04
CA ALA A 50 11.86 -11.39 8.87
C ALA A 50 10.97 -11.47 10.12
N GLN A 51 10.51 -10.32 10.62
CA GLN A 51 9.54 -10.21 11.70
C GLN A 51 8.18 -9.78 11.13
N ILE A 52 7.11 -10.41 11.61
CA ILE A 52 5.73 -10.14 11.20
C ILE A 52 4.91 -9.68 12.40
N ARG A 53 4.23 -8.55 12.25
CA ARG A 53 3.41 -7.93 13.31
C ARG A 53 2.06 -7.49 12.77
N VAL A 54 1.03 -7.58 13.61
CA VAL A 54 -0.34 -7.22 13.29
C VAL A 54 -0.72 -5.95 14.04
N PHE A 55 -1.40 -5.04 13.36
CA PHE A 55 -1.99 -3.85 13.95
C PHE A 55 -3.43 -3.71 13.49
N ARG A 56 -4.33 -3.32 14.39
CA ARG A 56 -5.65 -2.81 14.02
C ARG A 56 -5.47 -1.51 13.28
N TRP A 57 -6.19 -1.34 12.18
CA TRP A 57 -6.12 -0.13 11.37
C TRP A 57 -7.47 0.57 11.38
N THR A 58 -7.46 1.83 11.82
CA THR A 58 -8.62 2.71 11.83
C THR A 58 -8.27 4.04 11.16
N GLN A 59 -9.28 4.84 10.87
CA GLN A 59 -9.12 6.17 10.31
C GLN A 59 -9.92 7.15 11.17
N VAL A 60 -9.21 8.12 11.75
CA VAL A 60 -9.79 9.08 12.70
C VAL A 60 -9.25 10.46 12.35
N ASP A 61 -10.14 11.45 12.31
CA ASP A 61 -9.81 12.85 12.00
C ASP A 61 -9.12 13.05 10.63
N GLY A 62 -9.42 12.20 9.65
CA GLY A 62 -8.80 12.28 8.32
C GLY A 62 -7.44 11.60 8.20
N GLN A 63 -7.01 10.82 9.19
CA GLN A 63 -5.68 10.20 9.24
C GLN A 63 -5.75 8.72 9.60
N ASP A 64 -4.80 7.94 9.07
CA ASP A 64 -4.62 6.55 9.45
C ASP A 64 -4.08 6.42 10.89
N ARG A 65 -4.63 5.48 11.65
CA ARG A 65 -4.13 5.08 12.98
C ARG A 65 -3.92 3.57 13.01
N THR A 66 -2.76 3.14 13.51
CA THR A 66 -2.46 1.72 13.70
C THR A 66 -2.07 1.44 15.14
N GLU A 67 -2.75 0.47 15.74
CA GLU A 67 -2.60 0.12 17.15
C GLU A 67 -2.42 -1.39 17.29
N PRO A 68 -1.60 -1.89 18.24
CA PRO A 68 -1.47 -3.32 18.50
C PRO A 68 -2.85 -3.93 18.78
N ALA A 69 -3.14 -5.07 18.17
CA ALA A 69 -4.40 -5.78 18.37
C ALA A 69 -4.22 -7.29 18.24
N ASP A 70 -5.11 -8.02 18.89
CA ASP A 70 -5.11 -9.48 18.99
C ASP A 70 -6.17 -10.16 18.11
N GLY A 71 -7.01 -9.38 17.41
CA GLY A 71 -8.07 -9.90 16.51
C GLY A 71 -7.55 -10.68 15.30
N LEU A 72 -6.28 -10.48 14.92
CA LEU A 72 -5.56 -11.37 13.99
C LEU A 72 -4.23 -11.80 14.62
N VAL A 73 -3.83 -13.04 14.34
CA VAL A 73 -2.56 -13.64 14.73
C VAL A 73 -1.82 -14.11 13.49
N VAL A 74 -0.49 -13.98 13.49
CA VAL A 74 0.39 -14.44 12.42
C VAL A 74 1.26 -15.60 12.88
N SER A 75 1.51 -16.58 12.00
CA SER A 75 2.36 -17.72 12.33
C SER A 75 3.17 -18.24 11.12
N PRO A 76 4.51 -18.37 11.23
CA PRO A 76 5.32 -17.91 12.36
C PRO A 76 5.48 -16.37 12.37
N PRO A 77 5.65 -15.73 13.54
CA PRO A 77 5.84 -14.27 13.64
C PRO A 77 7.29 -13.82 13.42
N LEU A 78 8.25 -14.75 13.45
CA LEU A 78 9.67 -14.51 13.18
C LEU A 78 10.21 -15.73 12.44
N LEU A 79 10.97 -15.50 11.37
CA LEU A 79 11.55 -16.56 10.57
C LEU A 79 12.81 -16.09 9.84
N GLN A 80 13.65 -17.05 9.46
CA GLN A 80 14.78 -16.82 8.56
C GLN A 80 14.43 -17.37 7.17
N LEU A 81 14.68 -16.57 6.13
CA LEU A 81 14.55 -16.97 4.73
C LEU A 81 15.94 -17.18 4.12
N PRO A 82 16.29 -18.41 3.71
CA PRO A 82 17.45 -18.65 2.86
C PRO A 82 17.36 -17.88 1.55
N VAL A 83 18.50 -17.73 0.86
CA VAL A 83 18.55 -17.20 -0.52
C VAL A 83 17.61 -18.01 -1.42
N ASN A 84 16.76 -17.33 -2.20
CA ASN A 84 15.70 -17.94 -3.03
C ASN A 84 14.66 -18.76 -2.23
N GLY A 85 14.68 -18.67 -0.89
CA GLY A 85 13.77 -19.34 0.01
C GLY A 85 12.40 -18.67 0.02
N ARG A 86 11.38 -19.47 0.32
CA ARG A 86 9.99 -19.02 0.42
C ARG A 86 9.31 -19.67 1.62
N GLN A 87 8.59 -18.87 2.40
CA GLN A 87 7.86 -19.31 3.59
C GLN A 87 6.40 -18.85 3.54
N LEU A 88 5.49 -19.74 3.91
CA LEU A 88 4.10 -19.40 4.15
C LEU A 88 3.94 -18.90 5.59
N VAL A 89 3.47 -17.65 5.74
CA VAL A 89 3.01 -17.07 6.99
C VAL A 89 1.49 -17.12 6.99
N ARG A 90 0.90 -17.80 7.97
CA ARG A 90 -0.54 -17.85 8.16
C ARG A 90 -1.01 -16.58 8.85
N VAL A 91 -2.09 -15.99 8.36
CA VAL A 91 -2.85 -14.92 9.03
C VAL A 91 -4.17 -15.53 9.48
N ILE A 92 -4.43 -15.50 10.78
CA ILE A 92 -5.52 -16.24 11.41
C ILE A 92 -6.34 -15.26 12.23
N ARG A 93 -7.65 -15.21 11.99
CA ARG A 93 -8.60 -14.50 12.83
C ARG A 93 -8.72 -15.16 14.19
N ASN A 94 -8.49 -14.36 15.22
CA ASN A 94 -8.61 -14.77 16.61
C ASN A 94 -9.99 -14.38 17.12
N GLY A 95 -10.94 -15.31 17.03
CA GLY A 95 -12.33 -15.10 17.41
C GLY A 95 -13.32 -15.12 16.23
N PRO A 96 -14.60 -14.80 16.51
CA PRO A 96 -15.63 -14.75 15.49
C PRO A 96 -15.35 -13.63 14.47
N PRO A 97 -15.96 -13.69 13.26
CA PRO A 97 -15.96 -12.55 12.36
C PRO A 97 -16.66 -11.34 13.01
N PRO A 98 -16.40 -10.11 12.49
CA PRO A 98 -17.08 -8.91 12.95
C PRO A 98 -18.60 -9.09 12.92
N ALA A 99 -19.27 -8.69 14.01
CA ALA A 99 -20.72 -8.87 14.15
C ALA A 99 -21.54 -7.74 13.48
N GLY A 100 -20.92 -6.61 13.13
CA GLY A 100 -21.56 -5.49 12.45
C GLY A 100 -21.69 -5.71 10.94
N ALA A 101 -22.26 -4.72 10.24
CA ALA A 101 -22.38 -4.75 8.77
C ALA A 101 -21.11 -4.27 8.02
N ALA A 102 -20.07 -3.89 8.77
CA ALA A 102 -18.83 -3.36 8.24
C ALA A 102 -17.68 -4.34 8.44
N GLU A 103 -16.78 -4.38 7.47
CA GLU A 103 -15.53 -5.11 7.62
C GLU A 103 -14.61 -4.46 8.65
N GLU A 104 -13.66 -5.27 9.08
CA GLU A 104 -12.61 -4.89 9.98
C GLU A 104 -11.27 -4.79 9.25
N ALA A 105 -10.51 -3.72 9.46
CA ALA A 105 -9.23 -3.50 8.78
C ALA A 105 -8.03 -3.66 9.72
N TYR A 106 -6.97 -4.25 9.19
CA TYR A 106 -5.71 -4.49 9.86
C TYR A 106 -4.54 -4.15 8.93
N ARG A 107 -3.38 -3.85 9.52
CA ARG A 107 -2.10 -3.77 8.84
C ARG A 107 -1.19 -4.87 9.35
N VAL A 108 -0.69 -5.70 8.43
CA VAL A 108 0.40 -6.63 8.71
C VAL A 108 1.70 -6.01 8.23
N LEU A 109 2.58 -5.74 9.19
CA LEU A 109 3.93 -5.28 8.92
C LEU A 109 4.84 -6.50 8.78
N VAL A 110 5.56 -6.57 7.68
CA VAL A 110 6.63 -7.55 7.46
C VAL A 110 7.94 -6.78 7.36
N ASP A 111 8.75 -6.90 8.40
CA ASP A 111 10.03 -6.22 8.58
C ASP A 111 11.18 -7.17 8.26
N GLU A 112 12.07 -6.76 7.37
CA GLU A 112 13.42 -7.31 7.30
C GLU A 112 14.24 -6.79 8.49
N LEU A 113 14.85 -7.71 9.24
CA LEU A 113 15.68 -7.36 10.38
C LEU A 113 17.12 -7.10 9.93
N PRO A 114 17.79 -6.04 10.41
CA PRO A 114 19.18 -5.79 10.09
C PRO A 114 20.07 -6.94 10.60
N VAL A 115 20.84 -7.56 9.71
CA VAL A 115 21.91 -8.48 10.11
C VAL A 115 23.15 -7.65 10.47
N PRO A 116 23.75 -7.82 11.66
CA PRO A 116 25.03 -7.19 11.97
C PRO A 116 26.09 -7.70 10.98
N GLN A 117 26.55 -6.86 10.06
CA GLN A 117 27.72 -7.22 9.26
C GLN A 117 28.93 -7.26 10.20
N ALA A 118 29.59 -8.42 10.28
CA ALA A 118 30.90 -8.50 10.90
C ALA A 118 31.81 -7.47 10.20
N ALA A 119 32.47 -6.61 10.98
CA ALA A 119 33.37 -5.58 10.47
C ALA A 119 34.54 -6.23 9.71
N GLY A 120 34.35 -6.47 8.41
CA GLY A 120 35.33 -7.07 7.52
C GLY A 120 36.22 -6.00 6.89
N ALA A 121 37.47 -5.98 7.35
CA ALA A 121 38.67 -5.30 6.85
C ALA A 121 38.47 -4.27 5.72
N ALA A 122 38.71 -3.01 6.08
CA ALA A 122 38.85 -1.91 5.14
C ALA A 122 40.10 -2.09 4.27
N ALA A 123 39.90 -2.26 2.97
CA ALA A 123 40.83 -1.79 1.95
C ALA A 123 40.11 -0.67 1.19
N ASP A 124 40.76 0.49 1.13
CA ASP A 124 40.46 1.63 0.27
C ASP A 124 39.19 2.46 0.58
N GLY A 125 39.22 3.15 1.72
CA GLY A 125 38.98 4.60 1.82
C GLY A 125 37.62 5.22 1.46
N LYS A 126 36.65 4.49 0.90
CA LYS A 126 35.30 5.01 0.61
C LYS A 126 34.27 3.89 0.70
N LYS A 127 33.63 3.71 1.87
CA LYS A 127 32.41 2.91 1.97
C LYS A 127 31.33 3.66 2.76
N SER A 128 30.27 4.01 2.06
CA SER A 128 28.97 4.26 2.67
C SER A 128 28.47 2.94 3.25
N ASN A 129 28.58 2.74 4.56
CA ASN A 129 28.05 1.56 5.27
C ASN A 129 26.52 1.69 5.48
N LEU A 130 25.80 1.99 4.40
CA LEU A 130 24.34 2.09 4.44
C LEU A 130 23.74 0.69 4.33
N ASN A 131 23.15 0.21 5.42
CA ASN A 131 22.33 -0.99 5.45
C ASN A 131 20.86 -0.58 5.28
N PHE A 132 20.27 -0.89 4.13
CA PHE A 132 18.84 -0.66 3.87
C PHE A 132 18.07 -1.92 4.23
N VAL A 133 17.08 -1.79 5.11
CA VAL A 133 16.11 -2.86 5.42
C VAL A 133 14.73 -2.51 4.89
N MET A 134 14.01 -3.52 4.40
CA MET A 134 12.68 -3.34 3.84
C MET A 134 11.59 -3.54 4.91
N ARG A 135 10.53 -2.72 4.83
CA ARG A 135 9.27 -2.92 5.56
C ARG A 135 8.11 -2.94 4.58
N HIS A 136 7.38 -4.04 4.54
CA HIS A 136 6.09 -4.13 3.84
C HIS A 136 4.95 -3.86 4.81
N SER A 137 3.92 -3.12 4.39
CA SER A 137 2.72 -2.82 5.18
C SER A 137 1.47 -3.23 4.40
N LEU A 138 0.97 -4.42 4.68
CA LEU A 138 -0.09 -5.06 3.92
C LEU A 138 -1.45 -4.80 4.56
N PRO A 139 -2.44 -4.31 3.82
CA PRO A 139 -3.81 -4.24 4.29
C PRO A 139 -4.43 -5.65 4.33
N ILE A 140 -5.06 -5.96 5.46
CA ILE A 140 -5.84 -7.17 5.63
C ILE A 140 -7.24 -6.79 6.11
N PHE A 141 -8.26 -7.30 5.41
CA PHE A 141 -9.65 -7.03 5.71
C PHE A 141 -10.34 -8.30 6.21
N VAL A 142 -11.16 -8.18 7.23
CA VAL A 142 -11.97 -9.27 7.76
C VAL A 142 -13.42 -8.94 7.46
N ALA A 143 -14.02 -9.71 6.56
CA ALA A 143 -15.42 -9.51 6.20
C ALA A 143 -16.35 -9.87 7.37
N PRO A 144 -17.44 -9.10 7.58
CA PRO A 144 -18.38 -9.34 8.66
C PRO A 144 -19.16 -10.64 8.46
N ALA A 145 -19.73 -11.16 9.55
CA ALA A 145 -20.71 -12.23 9.47
C ALA A 145 -22.06 -11.71 8.95
N GLY A 146 -22.82 -12.60 8.30
CA GLY A 146 -24.20 -12.32 7.89
C GLY A 146 -24.34 -12.01 6.40
N ALA A 147 -25.20 -11.05 6.07
CA ALA A 147 -25.48 -10.65 4.70
C ALA A 147 -24.23 -10.03 4.03
N GLU A 148 -24.22 -10.05 2.69
CA GLU A 148 -23.17 -9.39 1.90
C GLU A 148 -22.95 -7.94 2.39
N PRO A 149 -21.69 -7.53 2.64
CA PRO A 149 -21.39 -6.17 3.07
C PRO A 149 -21.92 -5.15 2.07
N VAL A 150 -22.42 -4.02 2.59
CA VAL A 150 -22.81 -2.90 1.74
C VAL A 150 -21.55 -2.41 0.99
N PRO A 151 -21.55 -2.33 -0.35
CA PRO A 151 -20.41 -1.82 -1.10
C PRO A 151 -20.00 -0.41 -0.66
N ALA A 152 -18.77 0.00 -0.94
CA ALA A 152 -18.29 1.34 -0.61
C ALA A 152 -19.21 2.41 -1.22
N GLN A 153 -19.59 3.39 -0.41
CA GLN A 153 -20.46 4.49 -0.82
C GLN A 153 -19.72 5.80 -0.58
N LEU A 154 -19.08 6.31 -1.63
CA LEU A 154 -18.16 7.43 -1.52
C LEU A 154 -18.87 8.76 -1.78
N ARG A 155 -18.65 9.73 -0.90
CA ARG A 155 -18.95 11.14 -1.14
C ARG A 155 -17.64 11.90 -1.20
N TRP A 156 -17.56 12.81 -2.16
CA TRP A 156 -16.34 13.52 -2.49
C TRP A 156 -16.55 15.01 -2.27
N SER A 157 -15.52 15.70 -1.80
CA SER A 157 -15.48 17.15 -1.84
C SER A 157 -14.06 17.63 -2.06
N LEU A 158 -13.95 18.81 -2.67
CA LEU A 158 -12.68 19.49 -2.87
C LEU A 158 -12.78 20.85 -2.19
N ARG A 159 -11.84 21.16 -1.32
CA ARG A 159 -11.81 22.41 -0.57
C ARG A 159 -10.44 23.04 -0.56
N ARG A 160 -10.39 24.33 -0.29
CA ARG A 160 -9.15 25.09 -0.18
C ARG A 160 -8.78 25.19 1.29
N GLU A 161 -7.57 24.75 1.62
CA GLU A 161 -7.04 24.76 2.99
C GLU A 161 -5.55 25.09 2.91
N ASP A 162 -5.10 26.10 3.65
CA ASP A 162 -3.70 26.57 3.67
C ASP A 162 -3.07 26.76 2.28
N GLY A 163 -3.85 27.34 1.35
CA GLY A 163 -3.41 27.59 -0.02
C GLY A 163 -3.30 26.33 -0.90
N LYS A 164 -3.72 25.16 -0.41
CA LYS A 164 -3.74 23.89 -1.15
C LYS A 164 -5.16 23.48 -1.47
N ALA A 165 -5.32 22.69 -2.53
CA ALA A 165 -6.54 21.94 -2.77
C ALA A 165 -6.48 20.66 -1.94
N VAL A 166 -7.47 20.43 -1.10
CA VAL A 166 -7.59 19.25 -0.24
C VAL A 166 -8.79 18.45 -0.71
N LEU A 167 -8.53 17.21 -1.13
CA LEU A 167 -9.56 16.23 -1.40
C LEU A 167 -10.04 15.65 -0.09
N GLU A 168 -11.35 15.67 0.16
CA GLU A 168 -11.98 14.90 1.21
C GLU A 168 -12.88 13.83 0.61
N VAL A 169 -12.79 12.61 1.14
CA VAL A 169 -13.63 11.48 0.74
C VAL A 169 -14.17 10.78 1.98
N SER A 170 -15.49 10.62 2.06
CA SER A 170 -16.15 9.87 3.12
C SER A 170 -16.77 8.58 2.56
N ASN A 171 -16.70 7.49 3.30
CA ASN A 171 -17.29 6.20 2.92
C ASN A 171 -18.39 5.80 3.91
N SER A 172 -19.65 5.83 3.46
CA SER A 172 -20.80 5.36 4.25
C SER A 172 -21.16 3.90 3.99
N GLY A 173 -20.36 3.18 3.20
CA GLY A 173 -20.51 1.76 2.93
C GLY A 173 -19.93 0.87 4.03
N GLY A 174 -20.08 -0.44 3.87
CA GLY A 174 -19.60 -1.48 4.77
C GLY A 174 -18.24 -2.08 4.40
N VAL A 175 -17.68 -1.72 3.25
CA VAL A 175 -16.34 -2.14 2.80
C VAL A 175 -15.48 -0.94 2.44
N HIS A 176 -14.16 -1.08 2.53
CA HIS A 176 -13.21 -0.06 2.11
C HIS A 176 -13.32 0.26 0.62
N ALA A 177 -12.78 1.42 0.24
CA ALA A 177 -12.39 1.73 -1.12
C ALA A 177 -10.90 2.03 -1.17
N GLN A 178 -10.17 1.42 -2.12
CA GLN A 178 -8.80 1.77 -2.45
C GLN A 178 -8.80 2.82 -3.57
N LEU A 179 -8.22 3.99 -3.30
CA LEU A 179 -8.17 5.11 -4.23
C LEU A 179 -6.76 5.28 -4.80
N ALA A 180 -6.66 5.47 -6.10
CA ALA A 180 -5.41 5.72 -6.81
C ALA A 180 -5.66 6.58 -8.05
N ASP A 181 -4.57 7.12 -8.62
CA ASP A 181 -4.55 7.79 -9.91
C ASP A 181 -5.69 8.81 -10.10
N LEU A 182 -5.59 9.91 -9.35
CA LEU A 182 -6.57 11.00 -9.40
C LEU A 182 -6.22 11.97 -10.53
N VAL A 183 -7.11 12.09 -11.50
CA VAL A 183 -6.93 12.93 -12.70
C VAL A 183 -8.10 13.90 -12.83
N PHE A 184 -7.76 15.17 -13.02
CA PHE A 184 -8.71 16.20 -13.43
C PHE A 184 -8.57 16.47 -14.92
N THR A 185 -9.66 16.52 -15.67
CA THR A 185 -9.66 17.04 -17.05
C THR A 185 -10.52 18.29 -17.11
N GLY A 186 -9.91 19.44 -17.43
CA GLY A 186 -10.62 20.70 -17.58
C GLY A 186 -11.53 20.73 -18.80
N ALA A 187 -12.46 21.68 -18.85
CA ALA A 187 -13.33 21.91 -20.00
C ALA A 187 -12.56 22.22 -21.31
N ASP A 188 -11.33 22.69 -21.21
CA ASP A 188 -10.40 22.91 -22.34
C ASP A 188 -9.76 21.61 -22.86
N GLY A 189 -10.09 20.46 -22.25
CA GLY A 189 -9.55 19.15 -22.58
C GLY A 189 -8.18 18.85 -21.99
N ARG A 190 -7.56 19.78 -21.23
CA ARG A 190 -6.27 19.53 -20.59
C ARG A 190 -6.42 18.63 -19.37
N ALA A 191 -5.64 17.56 -19.33
CA ALA A 191 -5.58 16.65 -18.19
C ALA A 191 -4.45 17.04 -17.23
N VAL A 192 -4.77 17.05 -15.94
CA VAL A 192 -3.85 17.28 -14.83
C VAL A 192 -3.89 16.06 -13.93
N SER A 193 -2.74 15.40 -13.74
CA SER A 193 -2.63 14.38 -12.70
C SER A 193 -2.53 15.06 -11.34
N ALA A 194 -3.62 15.00 -10.58
CA ALA A 194 -3.68 15.50 -9.21
C ALA A 194 -2.95 14.58 -8.22
N TYR A 195 -2.91 13.28 -8.54
CA TYR A 195 -2.17 12.29 -7.78
C TYR A 195 -1.83 11.09 -8.68
N ASN A 196 -0.58 10.60 -8.63
CA ASN A 196 -0.14 9.39 -9.32
C ASN A 196 0.13 8.26 -8.32
N GLY A 197 -0.35 7.05 -8.61
CA GLY A 197 -0.24 5.87 -7.78
C GLY A 197 -1.29 5.83 -6.66
N LEU A 198 -1.04 5.00 -5.65
CA LEU A 198 -1.92 4.82 -4.49
C LEU A 198 -2.07 6.12 -3.71
N LEU A 199 -3.29 6.68 -3.73
CA LEU A 199 -3.67 7.82 -2.91
C LEU A 199 -3.88 7.38 -1.46
N GLY A 200 -4.63 6.29 -1.27
CA GLY A 200 -4.91 5.75 0.04
C GLY A 200 -6.17 4.90 0.04
N TYR A 201 -6.74 4.69 1.22
CA TYR A 201 -7.97 3.93 1.41
C TYR A 201 -8.97 4.79 2.18
N VAL A 202 -10.27 4.52 2.00
CA VAL A 202 -11.33 5.06 2.84
C VAL A 202 -12.07 3.89 3.49
N LEU A 203 -11.81 3.65 4.77
CA LEU A 203 -12.41 2.56 5.54
C LEU A 203 -13.91 2.81 5.77
N PRO A 204 -14.70 1.77 6.10
CA PRO A 204 -16.12 1.92 6.42
C PRO A 204 -16.36 2.96 7.51
N GLY A 205 -17.30 3.88 7.28
CA GLY A 205 -17.64 4.97 8.20
C GLY A 205 -16.59 6.07 8.34
N ALA A 206 -15.45 5.96 7.65
CA ALA A 206 -14.36 6.91 7.76
C ALA A 206 -14.48 8.07 6.77
N THR A 207 -13.77 9.15 7.10
CA THR A 207 -13.52 10.27 6.19
C THR A 207 -12.01 10.51 6.15
N MET A 208 -11.44 10.61 4.94
CA MET A 208 -10.02 10.84 4.71
C MET A 208 -9.78 12.12 3.94
N ARG A 209 -8.62 12.73 4.16
CA ARG A 209 -8.24 14.03 3.61
C ARG A 209 -6.84 13.96 3.03
N TRP A 210 -6.69 14.41 1.79
CA TRP A 210 -5.39 14.45 1.13
C TRP A 210 -5.14 15.83 0.52
N PRO A 211 -4.06 16.53 0.93
CA PRO A 211 -3.61 17.69 0.19
C PRO A 211 -3.09 17.23 -1.18
N LEU A 212 -3.67 17.78 -2.24
CA LEU A 212 -3.25 17.50 -3.60
C LEU A 212 -1.91 18.20 -3.87
N LYS A 213 -1.06 17.55 -4.66
CA LYS A 213 0.25 18.11 -5.05
C LYS A 213 0.12 19.16 -6.16
N THR A 214 -1.08 19.30 -6.73
CA THR A 214 -1.37 20.28 -7.78
C THR A 214 -1.72 21.65 -7.21
N LEU A 215 -1.42 22.69 -7.99
CA LEU A 215 -1.85 24.03 -7.68
C LEU A 215 -3.39 24.10 -7.72
N PRO A 216 -4.06 24.76 -6.75
CA PRO A 216 -5.52 24.89 -6.74
C PRO A 216 -6.11 25.42 -8.05
N ALA A 217 -5.42 26.38 -8.69
CA ALA A 217 -5.84 26.97 -9.96
C ALA A 217 -5.88 25.96 -11.12
N ALA A 218 -5.10 24.88 -11.05
CA ALA A 218 -5.10 23.83 -12.06
C ALA A 218 -6.36 22.94 -12.00
N VAL A 219 -7.14 23.04 -10.92
CA VAL A 219 -8.29 22.17 -10.64
C VAL A 219 -9.55 22.94 -10.19
N SER A 220 -9.56 24.27 -10.35
CA SER A 220 -10.66 25.14 -9.90
C SER A 220 -11.74 25.41 -10.96
N GLY A 221 -11.50 25.03 -12.21
CA GLY A 221 -12.45 25.21 -13.31
C GLY A 221 -13.51 24.11 -13.40
N ALA A 222 -14.49 24.30 -14.29
CA ALA A 222 -15.37 23.21 -14.69
C ALA A 222 -14.56 22.11 -15.39
N GLY A 223 -14.88 20.85 -15.09
CA GLY A 223 -14.18 19.70 -15.64
C GLY A 223 -14.73 18.40 -15.08
N ARG A 224 -14.04 17.30 -15.39
CA ARG A 224 -14.36 15.96 -14.91
C ARG A 224 -13.22 15.41 -14.07
N TRP A 225 -13.58 14.67 -13.03
CA TRP A 225 -12.62 13.91 -12.24
C TRP A 225 -12.71 12.43 -12.56
N GLN A 226 -11.54 11.81 -12.69
CA GLN A 226 -11.39 10.37 -12.79
C GLN A 226 -10.48 9.89 -11.66
N VAL A 227 -10.83 8.76 -11.08
CA VAL A 227 -10.09 8.12 -10.00
C VAL A 227 -10.15 6.61 -10.23
N MET A 228 -9.05 5.92 -9.94
CA MET A 228 -9.05 4.47 -9.88
C MET A 228 -9.55 4.02 -8.51
N ILE A 229 -10.68 3.30 -8.50
CA ILE A 229 -11.30 2.73 -7.30
C ILE A 229 -11.20 1.22 -7.42
N ASP A 230 -10.48 0.58 -6.50
CA ASP A 230 -10.30 -0.89 -6.47
C ASP A 230 -9.84 -1.45 -7.83
N GLY A 231 -8.92 -0.73 -8.48
CA GLY A 231 -8.36 -1.09 -9.79
C GLY A 231 -9.21 -0.72 -11.00
N ARG A 232 -10.34 -0.02 -10.82
CA ARG A 232 -11.24 0.41 -11.91
C ARG A 232 -11.31 1.93 -12.04
N ASN A 233 -11.08 2.44 -13.24
CA ASN A 233 -11.28 3.86 -13.53
C ASN A 233 -12.76 4.23 -13.42
N THR A 234 -13.06 5.17 -12.54
CA THR A 234 -14.40 5.61 -12.19
C THR A 234 -14.47 7.14 -12.25
N ALA A 235 -15.59 7.68 -12.73
CA ALA A 235 -15.84 9.12 -12.65
C ALA A 235 -16.17 9.48 -11.19
N ALA A 236 -15.46 10.46 -10.62
CA ALA A 236 -15.78 11.00 -9.31
C ALA A 236 -16.68 12.23 -9.46
N ASP A 237 -17.80 12.24 -8.73
CA ASP A 237 -18.69 13.39 -8.66
C ASP A 237 -18.14 14.42 -7.68
N LEU A 238 -17.21 15.23 -8.17
CA LEU A 238 -16.52 16.29 -7.44
C LEU A 238 -16.97 17.64 -7.99
N ALA A 239 -17.63 18.43 -7.15
CA ALA A 239 -17.92 19.82 -7.48
C ALA A 239 -16.61 20.61 -7.69
N PRO A 240 -16.63 21.67 -8.53
CA PRO A 240 -15.47 22.54 -8.69
C PRO A 240 -15.02 23.11 -7.35
N LEU A 241 -13.70 23.30 -7.20
CA LEU A 241 -13.15 23.95 -6.02
C LEU A 241 -13.74 25.36 -5.92
N ALA A 242 -14.52 25.62 -4.86
CA ALA A 242 -15.02 26.96 -4.59
C ALA A 242 -13.86 27.94 -4.37
N ASN A 243 -14.01 29.17 -4.89
CA ASN A 243 -13.01 30.23 -4.76
C ASN A 243 -12.84 30.69 -3.32
#